data_AF-A0AAI8HNA7-F1
#
_entry.id   AF-A0AAI8HNA7-F1
#
_cell.length_a   1.000
_cell.length_b   1.000
_cell.length_c   1.000
_cell.angle_alpha   90.00
_cell.angle_beta   90.00
_cell.angle_gamma   90.00
#
_symmetry.space_group_name_H-M   'P 1'
#
loop_
_entity.id
_entity.type
_entity.pdbx_description
1 polymer ?
#
loop_
_entity_poly.entity_id
_entity_poly.type
_entity_poly.pdbx_seq_one_letter_code
_entity_poly.pdbx_strand_id
1 'polypeptide(L)'
;MIVSILFVMFVGLGGGLTVGAGFVAFLTVMGIIPRLMQLTKTMRFVQAYEGAVISGAVFGGWETLNMNHFFLSEWLAVPVGLLAGMFVGMLAAALTEVLNVLPILAKRIGFGSKIIILLMAIVFGKIAGSLFHWLYFIHHS
;
A
#
# COMPACT_ATOMS: atom_id res chain seq x y z
N MET A 1 17.45 -5.72 -34.64
CA MET A 1 17.81 -4.74 -33.58
C MET A 1 16.67 -3.75 -33.32
N ILE A 2 16.15 -3.03 -34.32
CA ILE A 2 15.03 -2.08 -34.16
C ILE A 2 13.75 -2.71 -33.59
N VAL A 3 13.35 -3.90 -34.06
CA VAL A 3 12.15 -4.60 -33.58
C VAL A 3 12.25 -4.92 -32.07
N SER A 4 13.42 -5.35 -31.61
CA SER A 4 13.67 -5.63 -30.19
C SER A 4 13.61 -4.37 -29.33
N ILE A 5 14.12 -3.25 -29.82
CA ILE A 5 14.07 -1.95 -29.12
C ILE A 5 12.62 -1.46 -29.01
N LEU A 6 11.85 -1.54 -30.11
CA LEU A 6 10.43 -1.21 -30.12
C LEU A 6 9.63 -2.08 -29.15
N PHE A 7 9.93 -3.38 -29.10
CA PHE A 7 9.29 -4.31 -28.19
C PHE A 7 9.59 -3.98 -26.72
N VAL A 8 10.86 -3.71 -26.37
CA VAL A 8 11.26 -3.32 -25.01
C VAL A 8 10.62 -2.00 -24.60
N MET A 9 10.53 -1.02 -25.51
CA MET A 9 9.82 0.23 -25.23
C MET A 9 8.34 -0.01 -24.97
N PHE A 10 7.68 -0.86 -25.75
CA PHE A 10 6.26 -1.17 -25.56
C PHE A 10 5.99 -1.88 -24.23
N VAL A 11 6.80 -2.89 -23.91
CA VAL A 11 6.69 -3.63 -22.63
C VAL A 11 7.03 -2.72 -21.45
N GLY A 12 8.07 -1.89 -21.57
CA GLY A 12 8.47 -0.94 -20.54
C GLY A 12 7.39 0.12 -20.26
N LEU A 13 6.80 0.70 -21.31
CA LEU A 13 5.69 1.64 -21.19
C LEU A 13 4.44 0.97 -20.61
N GLY A 14 4.09 -0.22 -21.08
CA GLY A 14 2.94 -0.98 -20.56
C GLY A 14 3.10 -1.35 -19.09
N GLY A 15 4.30 -1.80 -18.69
CA GLY A 15 4.64 -2.09 -17.30
C GLY A 15 4.56 -0.83 -16.42
N GLY A 16 5.16 0.27 -16.87
CA GLY A 16 5.12 1.55 -16.16
C GLY A 16 3.70 2.08 -15.95
N LEU A 17 2.85 2.03 -16.99
CA LEU A 17 1.45 2.44 -16.90
C LEU A 17 0.65 1.56 -15.93
N THR A 18 0.88 0.24 -15.95
CA THR A 18 0.19 -0.70 -15.06
C THR A 18 0.56 -0.45 -13.60
N VAL A 19 1.86 -0.30 -13.31
CA VAL A 19 2.35 -0.02 -11.95
C VAL A 19 1.87 1.34 -11.46
N GLY A 20 1.95 2.39 -12.30
CA GLY A 20 1.48 3.73 -11.96
C GLY A 20 -0.03 3.77 -11.68
N ALA A 21 -0.83 3.13 -12.53
CA ALA A 21 -2.28 3.03 -12.32
C ALA A 21 -2.62 2.27 -11.02
N GLY A 22 -1.92 1.16 -10.75
CA GLY A 22 -2.08 0.40 -9.52
C GLY A 22 -1.73 1.21 -8.27
N PHE A 23 -0.65 1.99 -8.32
CA PHE A 23 -0.24 2.86 -7.22
C PHE A 23 -1.28 3.95 -6.93
N VAL A 24 -1.77 4.66 -7.94
CA VAL A 24 -2.81 5.69 -7.77
C VAL A 24 -4.13 5.08 -7.28
N ALA A 25 -4.54 3.93 -7.84
CA ALA A 25 -5.73 3.22 -7.38
C ALA A 25 -5.62 2.80 -5.91
N PHE A 26 -4.45 2.33 -5.49
CA PHE A 26 -4.21 1.98 -4.09
C PHE A 26 -4.34 3.19 -3.16
N LEU A 27 -3.69 4.31 -3.47
CA LEU A 27 -3.73 5.52 -2.64
C LEU A 27 -5.14 6.12 -2.52
N THR A 28 -5.91 6.04 -3.60
CA THR A 28 -7.29 6.54 -3.64
C THR A 28 -8.25 5.62 -2.88
N VAL A 29 -8.17 4.31 -3.06
CA VAL A 29 -8.98 3.32 -2.32
C VAL A 29 -8.71 3.36 -0.81
N MET A 30 -7.44 3.49 -0.42
CA MET A 30 -7.06 3.63 0.99
C MET A 30 -7.40 5.01 1.57
N GLY A 31 -7.81 5.97 0.75
CA GLY A 31 -8.21 7.30 1.20
C GLY A 31 -7.07 8.14 1.79
N ILE A 32 -5.82 7.88 1.40
CA ILE A 32 -4.65 8.57 1.99
C ILE A 32 -4.65 10.06 1.64
N ILE A 33 -4.87 10.39 0.37
CA ILE A 33 -4.92 11.78 -0.11
C ILE A 33 -6.06 12.56 0.59
N PRO A 34 -7.32 12.06 0.63
CA PRO A 34 -8.39 12.68 1.41
C PRO A 34 -8.05 12.91 2.89
N ARG A 35 -7.45 11.93 3.57
CA ARG A 35 -7.09 12.07 5.00
C ARG A 35 -6.03 13.12 5.24
N LEU A 36 -5.01 13.19 4.39
CA LEU A 36 -3.98 14.23 4.44
C LEU A 36 -4.60 15.62 4.29
N MET A 37 -5.52 15.79 3.36
CA MET A 37 -6.22 17.05 3.14
C MET A 37 -7.14 17.43 4.31
N GLN A 38 -7.79 16.45 4.93
CA GLN A 38 -8.62 16.66 6.10
C GLN A 38 -7.80 17.09 7.33
N LEU A 39 -6.68 16.40 7.60
CA LEU A 39 -5.78 16.71 8.71
C LEU A 39 -5.17 18.13 8.58
N THR A 40 -4.80 18.51 7.36
CA THR A 40 -4.26 19.83 7.05
C THR A 40 -5.33 20.90 6.84
N LYS A 41 -6.62 20.54 6.90
CA LYS A 41 -7.78 21.41 6.59
C LYS A 41 -7.69 22.09 5.23
N THR A 42 -7.01 21.46 4.27
CA THR A 42 -6.59 22.08 3.00
C THR A 42 -7.23 21.34 1.81
N MET A 43 -8.55 21.14 1.87
CA MET A 43 -9.35 20.41 0.86
C MET A 43 -9.34 21.07 -0.52
N ARG A 44 -9.00 22.35 -0.60
CA ARG A 44 -8.96 23.11 -1.86
C ARG A 44 -7.76 22.78 -2.74
N PHE A 45 -6.70 22.17 -2.20
CA PHE A 45 -5.44 21.94 -2.90
C PHE A 45 -5.22 20.47 -3.29
N VAL A 46 -6.28 19.75 -3.67
CA VAL A 46 -6.22 18.33 -4.06
C VAL A 46 -5.14 18.05 -5.10
N GLN A 47 -5.11 18.86 -6.17
CA GLN A 47 -4.17 18.70 -7.27
C GLN A 47 -2.70 18.87 -6.84
N ALA A 48 -2.43 19.68 -5.81
CA ALA A 48 -1.08 19.85 -5.29
C ALA A 48 -0.61 18.60 -4.52
N TYR A 49 -1.50 17.96 -3.75
CA TYR A 49 -1.20 16.69 -3.07
C TYR A 49 -0.98 15.55 -4.07
N GLU A 50 -1.85 15.44 -5.08
CA GLU A 50 -1.68 14.47 -6.16
C GLU A 50 -0.36 14.70 -6.92
N GLY A 51 -0.08 15.95 -7.27
CA GLY A 51 1.18 16.33 -7.92
C GLY A 51 2.42 16.00 -7.09
N ALA A 52 2.37 16.22 -5.76
CA ALA A 52 3.47 15.90 -4.85
C ALA A 52 3.70 14.38 -4.73
N VAL A 53 2.64 13.58 -4.72
CA VAL A 53 2.73 12.11 -4.71
C VAL A 53 3.31 11.60 -6.03
N ILE A 54 2.83 12.12 -7.16
CA ILE A 54 3.31 11.72 -8.48
C ILE A 54 4.78 12.10 -8.65
N SER A 55 5.16 13.32 -8.28
CA SER A 55 6.57 13.75 -8.36
C SER A 55 7.47 12.94 -7.45
N GLY A 56 7.02 12.59 -6.24
CA GLY A 56 7.73 11.70 -5.33
C GLY A 56 7.90 10.28 -5.90
N ALA A 57 6.88 9.72 -6.54
CA ALA A 57 6.96 8.41 -7.18
C ALA A 57 7.91 8.39 -8.39
N VAL A 58 7.87 9.44 -9.22
CA VAL A 58 8.80 9.60 -10.35
C VAL A 58 10.23 9.76 -9.84
N PHE A 59 10.45 10.58 -8.81
CA PHE A 59 11.77 10.78 -8.21
C PHE A 59 12.31 9.48 -7.59
N GLY A 60 11.51 8.76 -6.80
CA GLY A 60 11.90 7.47 -6.22
C GLY A 60 12.18 6.40 -7.28
N GLY A 61 11.41 6.40 -8.37
CA GLY A 61 11.63 5.55 -9.54
C GLY A 61 12.95 5.87 -10.26
N TRP A 62 13.29 7.15 -10.37
CA TRP A 62 14.56 7.59 -10.95
C TRP A 62 15.76 7.19 -10.09
N GLU A 63 15.65 7.38 -8.77
CA GLU A 63 16.69 7.01 -7.81
C GLU A 63 16.96 5.50 -7.78
N THR A 64 15.91 4.67 -7.80
CA THR A 64 16.10 3.21 -7.81
C THR A 64 16.80 2.72 -9.08
N LEU A 65 16.55 3.36 -10.23
CA LEU A 65 17.16 2.99 -11.51
C LEU A 65 18.63 3.41 -11.60
N ASN A 66 19.00 4.56 -11.04
CA ASN A 66 20.38 5.04 -11.10
C ASN A 66 21.33 4.27 -10.18
N MET A 67 20.84 3.35 -9.34
CA MET A 67 21.62 2.61 -8.33
C MET A 67 22.60 3.50 -7.57
N ASN A 68 22.25 4.78 -7.43
CA ASN A 68 23.16 5.76 -6.85
C ASN A 68 23.04 5.59 -5.34
N HIS A 69 24.12 5.21 -4.68
CA HIS A 69 24.16 5.19 -3.23
C HIS A 69 24.15 6.64 -2.74
N PHE A 70 22.96 7.21 -2.64
CA PHE A 70 22.77 8.49 -2.00
C PHE A 70 23.24 8.38 -0.56
N PHE A 71 24.37 9.00 -0.25
CA PHE A 71 24.77 9.27 1.12
C PHE A 71 23.83 10.35 1.67
N LEU A 72 22.64 9.94 2.11
CA LEU A 72 21.79 10.80 2.93
C LEU A 72 22.61 11.16 4.18
N SER A 73 22.97 12.44 4.29
CA SER A 73 23.53 12.96 5.54
C SER A 73 22.59 12.60 6.69
N GLU A 74 23.14 12.17 7.83
CA GLU A 74 22.36 11.74 9.00
C GLU A 74 21.29 12.76 9.41
N TRP A 75 21.57 14.05 9.20
CA TRP A 75 20.64 15.16 9.44
C TRP A 75 19.42 15.17 8.52
N LEU A 76 19.55 14.72 7.27
CA LEU A 76 18.46 14.59 6.30
C LEU A 76 17.70 13.27 6.47
N ALA A 77 18.34 12.22 7.00
CA ALA A 77 17.72 10.94 7.25
C ALA A 77 16.61 11.02 8.32
N VAL A 78 16.80 11.84 9.36
CA VAL A 78 15.81 12.02 10.44
C VAL A 78 14.44 12.51 9.94
N PRO A 79 14.32 13.67 9.24
CA PRO A 79 13.03 14.14 8.76
C PRO A 79 12.43 13.20 7.70
N VAL A 80 13.24 12.60 6.83
CA VAL A 80 12.77 11.62 5.84
C VAL A 80 12.19 10.39 6.52
N GLY A 81 12.86 9.87 7.55
CA GLY A 81 12.38 8.75 8.36
C GLY A 81 11.08 9.06 9.09
N LEU A 82 10.93 10.27 9.63
CA LEU A 82 9.67 10.71 10.26
C LEU A 82 8.52 10.81 9.24
N LEU A 83 8.78 11.38 8.06
CA LEU A 83 7.79 11.44 6.98
C LEU A 83 7.37 10.03 6.52
N ALA A 84 8.32 9.11 6.36
CA ALA A 84 8.04 7.72 6.04
C ALA A 84 7.23 7.03 7.16
N GLY A 85 7.58 7.27 8.42
CA GLY A 85 6.83 6.77 9.58
C GLY A 85 5.39 7.28 9.62
N MET A 86 5.17 8.57 9.34
CA MET A 86 3.82 9.13 9.24
C MET A 86 3.04 8.51 8.08
N PHE A 87 3.67 8.30 6.91
CA PHE A 87 3.04 7.63 5.78
C PHE A 87 2.62 6.19 6.12
N VAL A 88 3.51 5.40 6.74
CA VAL A 88 3.21 4.03 7.19
C VAL A 88 2.12 4.04 8.27
N GLY A 89 2.15 5.00 9.20
CA GLY A 89 1.11 5.17 10.22
C GLY A 89 -0.27 5.45 9.61
N MET A 90 -0.34 6.33 8.61
CA MET A 90 -1.58 6.59 7.88
C MET A 90 -2.05 5.38 7.09
N LEU A 91 -1.14 4.61 6.48
CA LEU A 91 -1.47 3.35 5.80
C LEU A 91 -2.06 2.33 6.77
N ALA A 92 -1.46 2.17 7.96
CA ALA A 92 -1.95 1.27 8.99
C ALA A 92 -3.34 1.68 9.48
N ALA A 93 -3.55 2.98 9.75
CA ALA A 93 -4.86 3.53 10.11
C ALA A 93 -5.90 3.37 8.98
N ALA A 94 -5.48 3.49 7.73
CA ALA A 94 -6.35 3.27 6.58
C ALA A 94 -6.79 1.82 6.47
N LEU A 95 -5.86 0.89 6.67
CA LEU A 95 -6.15 -0.51 6.64
C LEU A 95 -7.10 -0.91 7.78
N THR A 96 -6.90 -0.40 9.00
CA THR A 96 -7.79 -0.71 10.13
C THR A 96 -9.20 -0.18 9.92
N GLU A 97 -9.36 1.01 9.34
CA GLU A 97 -10.68 1.52 8.97
C GLU A 97 -11.38 0.63 7.94
N VAL A 98 -10.69 0.22 6.87
CA VAL A 98 -11.26 -0.68 5.86
C VAL A 98 -11.61 -2.05 6.47
N LEU A 99 -10.74 -2.60 7.32
CA LEU A 99 -10.99 -3.87 8.01
C LEU A 99 -12.21 -3.79 8.94
N ASN A 100 -12.40 -2.66 9.63
CA ASN A 100 -13.57 -2.43 10.48
C ASN A 100 -14.88 -2.30 9.68
N VAL A 101 -14.81 -1.99 8.38
CA VAL A 101 -15.99 -1.96 7.49
C VAL A 101 -16.43 -3.35 7.06
N LEU A 102 -15.54 -4.35 6.98
CA LEU A 102 -15.88 -5.71 6.54
C LEU A 102 -16.99 -6.37 7.39
N PRO A 103 -16.95 -6.33 8.74
CA PRO A 103 -18.04 -6.85 9.58
C PRO A 103 -19.37 -6.11 9.36
N ILE A 104 -19.31 -4.79 9.16
CA ILE A 104 -20.50 -3.95 8.93
C ILE A 104 -21.15 -4.33 7.60
N LEU A 105 -20.33 -4.50 6.56
CA LEU A 105 -20.79 -4.92 5.24
C LEU A 105 -21.38 -6.34 5.28
N ALA A 106 -20.72 -7.28 5.97
CA ALA A 106 -21.25 -8.62 6.20
C ALA A 106 -22.62 -8.58 6.91
N LYS A 107 -22.79 -7.75 7.94
CA LYS A 107 -24.07 -7.55 8.61
C LYS A 107 -25.14 -7.00 7.65
N ARG A 108 -24.77 -6.03 6.81
CA ARG A 108 -25.66 -5.36 5.86
C ARG A 108 -26.15 -6.26 4.72
N ILE A 109 -25.33 -7.23 4.30
CA ILE A 109 -25.70 -8.25 3.30
C ILE A 109 -26.66 -9.31 3.89
N GLY A 110 -27.02 -9.20 5.19
CA GLY A 110 -27.95 -10.13 5.84
C GLY A 110 -27.26 -11.34 6.49
N PHE A 111 -25.93 -11.35 6.60
CA PHE A 111 -25.18 -12.36 7.36
C PHE A 111 -25.24 -12.11 8.88
N GLY A 112 -26.28 -11.46 9.39
CA GLY A 112 -26.41 -11.11 10.82
C GLY A 112 -26.29 -12.30 11.76
N SER A 113 -26.80 -13.49 11.38
CA SER A 113 -26.62 -14.73 12.16
C SER A 113 -25.36 -15.54 11.78
N LYS A 114 -24.71 -15.22 10.66
CA LYS A 114 -23.56 -15.95 10.09
C LYS A 114 -22.21 -15.24 10.28
N ILE A 115 -22.19 -14.02 10.83
CA ILE A 115 -20.96 -13.33 11.22
C ILE A 115 -20.15 -14.20 12.20
N ILE A 116 -20.81 -14.91 13.12
CA ILE A 116 -20.13 -15.85 14.03
C ILE A 116 -19.45 -16.98 13.25
N ILE A 117 -20.06 -17.49 12.18
CA ILE A 117 -19.46 -18.52 11.32
C ILE A 117 -18.26 -17.96 10.55
N LEU A 118 -18.35 -16.73 10.03
CA LEU A 118 -17.22 -16.06 9.36
C LEU A 118 -16.06 -15.83 10.33
N LEU A 119 -16.36 -15.35 11.54
CA LEU A 119 -15.37 -15.13 12.59
C LEU A 119 -14.73 -16.46 13.02
N MET A 120 -15.53 -17.52 13.18
CA MET A 120 -15.05 -18.86 13.48
C MET A 120 -14.18 -19.42 12.36
N ALA A 121 -14.53 -19.20 11.09
CA ALA A 121 -13.69 -19.59 9.96
C ALA A 121 -12.32 -18.88 9.97
N ILE A 122 -12.28 -17.59 10.30
CA ILE A 122 -11.02 -16.84 10.46
C ILE A 122 -10.19 -17.38 11.62
N VAL A 123 -10.83 -17.64 12.78
CA VAL A 123 -10.16 -18.22 13.96
C VAL A 123 -9.62 -19.62 13.65
N PHE A 124 -10.42 -20.47 13.00
CA PHE A 124 -10.02 -21.82 12.62
C PHE A 124 -8.86 -21.80 11.63
N GLY A 125 -8.89 -20.89 10.64
CA GLY A 125 -7.78 -20.67 9.71
C GLY A 125 -6.49 -20.24 10.43
N LYS A 126 -6.58 -19.37 11.45
CA LYS A 126 -5.42 -19.01 12.29
C LYS A 126 -4.90 -20.18 13.11
N ILE A 127 -5.78 -20.98 13.70
CA ILE A 127 -5.39 -22.17 14.49
C ILE A 127 -4.70 -23.20 13.58
N ALA A 128 -5.29 -23.50 12.41
CA ALA A 128 -4.72 -24.42 11.44
C ALA A 128 -3.37 -23.92 10.89
N GLY A 129 -3.27 -22.62 10.56
CA GLY A 129 -2.01 -22.02 10.11
C GLY A 129 -0.92 -22.04 11.18
N SER A 130 -1.28 -21.77 12.44
CA SER A 130 -0.35 -21.86 13.58
C SER A 130 0.11 -23.30 13.82
N LEU A 131 -0.80 -24.27 13.78
CA LEU A 131 -0.48 -25.70 13.88
C LEU A 131 0.42 -26.14 12.73
N PHE A 132 0.14 -25.72 11.50
CA PHE A 132 0.99 -26.04 10.34
C PHE A 132 2.40 -25.45 10.50
N HIS A 133 2.51 -24.21 10.96
CA HIS A 133 3.80 -23.57 11.23
C HIS A 133 4.60 -24.34 12.29
N TRP A 134 3.95 -24.77 13.38
CA TRP A 134 4.62 -25.51 14.45
C TRP A 134 4.95 -26.96 14.08
N LEU A 135 4.05 -27.66 13.40
CA LEU A 135 4.21 -29.09 13.11
C LEU A 135 5.14 -29.34 11.92
N TYR A 136 5.10 -28.48 10.90
CA TYR A 136 5.83 -28.70 9.65
C TYR A 136 7.07 -27.82 9.54
N PHE A 137 7.00 -26.55 9.96
CA PHE A 137 8.10 -25.59 9.76
C PHE A 137 9.20 -25.69 10.83
N ILE A 138 8.85 -26.04 12.06
CA ILE A 138 9.80 -26.18 13.18
C ILE A 138 10.39 -27.60 13.29
N HIS A 139 9.70 -28.62 12.79
CA HIS A 139 10.18 -30.02 12.87
C HIS A 139 11.03 -30.46 11.67
N HIS A 140 11.19 -29.60 10.66
CA HIS A 140 12.03 -29.83 9.47
C HIS A 140 13.16 -28.80 9.32
N SER A 141 13.49 -28.09 10.41
CA SER A 141 14.73 -27.33 10.59
C SER A 141 15.60 -28.02 11.64
#